data_AF-A0A8K0JR74-F1
#
_entry.id   AF-A0A8K0JR74-F1
#
_cell.length_a   1.000
_cell.length_b   1.000
_cell.length_c   1.000
_cell.angle_alpha   90.00
_cell.angle_beta   90.00
_cell.angle_gamma   90.00
#
_symmetry.space_group_name_H-M   'P 1'
#
loop_
_entity.id
_entity.type
_entity.pdbx_description
1 polymer ?
#
loop_
_entity_poly.entity_id
_entity_poly.type
_entity_poly.pdbx_seq_one_letter_code
_entity_poly.pdbx_strand_id
1 'polypeptide(L)'
;MAQEVDFNEPVITTSDGLDKITIIHNTPNYDMVTFCLHEEDHTLGNVLRWMCMKDDDVEFCGYSAPHPSEPKIHLRIQMHAVTCLMTALSNLKDLYKTIDTKYAADLKHGDFTTEDDYDVSANVDEIVSDARGRFEDRKRAQQQAQLESQGAGAGGEDVEMA
;
A
#
# COMPACT_ATOMS: atom_id res chain seq x y z
N MET A 1 -22.70 -20.21 26.25
CA MET A 1 -23.09 -19.03 27.05
C MET A 1 -23.20 -17.88 26.09
N ALA A 2 -24.39 -17.31 25.90
CA ALA A 2 -24.58 -16.16 25.04
C ALA A 2 -23.91 -14.96 25.71
N GLN A 3 -22.91 -14.39 25.06
CA GLN A 3 -22.29 -13.16 25.51
C GLN A 3 -23.30 -12.05 25.19
N GLU A 4 -23.89 -11.45 26.22
CA GLU A 4 -24.74 -10.26 26.06
C GLU A 4 -23.90 -9.18 25.39
N VAL A 5 -24.37 -8.71 24.22
CA VAL A 5 -23.74 -7.60 23.50
C VAL A 5 -24.11 -6.33 24.26
N ASP A 6 -23.13 -5.71 24.90
CA ASP A 6 -23.32 -4.44 25.60
C ASP A 6 -23.58 -3.33 24.57
N PHE A 7 -24.81 -2.81 24.57
CA PHE A 7 -25.25 -1.73 23.66
C PHE A 7 -24.68 -0.35 24.03
N ASN A 8 -23.82 -0.26 25.05
CA ASN A 8 -23.22 0.99 25.52
C ASN A 8 -21.74 1.15 25.11
N GLU A 9 -21.22 0.30 24.23
CA GLU A 9 -19.93 0.55 23.55
C GLU A 9 -20.06 1.76 22.60
N PRO A 10 -19.01 2.60 22.50
CA PRO A 10 -19.03 3.70 21.54
C PRO A 10 -19.21 3.12 20.14
N VAL A 11 -20.29 3.53 19.46
CA VAL A 11 -20.47 3.26 18.04
C VAL A 11 -19.21 3.78 17.36
N ILE A 12 -18.52 2.91 16.61
CA ILE A 12 -17.34 3.30 15.86
C ILE A 12 -17.82 4.33 14.83
N THR A 13 -17.51 5.59 15.09
CA THR A 13 -17.80 6.70 14.20
C THR A 13 -16.55 7.09 13.43
N THR A 14 -16.74 7.48 12.17
CA THR A 14 -15.68 8.03 11.32
C THR A 14 -15.26 9.42 11.79
N SER A 15 -14.16 9.94 11.24
CA SER A 15 -13.73 11.32 11.50
C SER A 15 -14.78 12.37 11.14
N ASP A 16 -15.65 12.05 10.17
CA ASP A 16 -16.79 12.87 9.73
C ASP A 16 -18.08 12.65 10.54
N GLY A 17 -18.04 11.82 11.59
CA GLY A 17 -19.18 11.55 12.48
C GLY A 17 -20.24 10.62 11.88
N LEU A 18 -19.92 9.87 10.83
CA LEU A 18 -20.79 8.83 10.27
C LEU A 18 -20.59 7.51 11.00
N ASP A 19 -21.62 6.67 11.04
CA ASP A 19 -21.46 5.29 11.49
C ASP A 19 -20.49 4.56 10.55
N LYS A 20 -19.55 3.79 11.10
CA LYS A 20 -18.56 3.05 10.30
C LYS A 20 -19.18 2.15 9.24
N ILE A 21 -20.33 1.54 9.55
CA ILE A 21 -21.07 0.65 8.66
C ILE A 21 -22.49 1.19 8.53
N THR A 22 -22.93 1.41 7.29
CA THR A 22 -24.31 1.82 6.97
C THR A 22 -24.90 0.89 5.92
N ILE A 23 -26.22 0.76 5.87
CA ILE A 23 -26.91 -0.07 4.86
C ILE A 23 -27.43 0.86 3.76
N ILE A 24 -26.99 0.64 2.51
CA ILE A 24 -27.43 1.44 1.35
C ILE A 24 -28.68 0.81 0.71
N HIS A 25 -28.71 -0.51 0.62
CA HIS A 25 -29.79 -1.25 -0.01
C HIS A 25 -29.99 -2.58 0.67
N ASN A 26 -31.24 -2.97 0.91
CA ASN A 26 -31.61 -4.26 1.44
C ASN A 26 -32.93 -4.76 0.86
N THR A 27 -33.07 -6.07 0.79
CA THR A 27 -34.37 -6.72 0.56
C THR A 27 -35.18 -6.78 1.87
N PRO A 28 -36.52 -6.88 1.83
CA PRO A 28 -37.37 -6.94 3.03
C PRO A 28 -36.98 -8.05 4.03
N ASN A 29 -36.47 -9.17 3.53
CA ASN A 29 -36.04 -10.32 4.34
C ASN A 29 -34.55 -10.28 4.72
N TYR A 30 -33.81 -9.24 4.32
CA TYR A 30 -32.35 -9.15 4.49
C TYR A 30 -31.54 -10.28 3.83
N ASP A 31 -32.14 -11.03 2.91
CA ASP A 31 -31.44 -12.03 2.10
C ASP A 31 -30.36 -11.38 1.22
N MET A 32 -30.60 -10.16 0.72
CA MET A 32 -29.57 -9.37 0.06
C MET A 32 -29.40 -8.03 0.77
N VAL A 33 -28.16 -7.71 1.13
CA VAL A 33 -27.81 -6.42 1.74
C VAL A 33 -26.53 -5.88 1.11
N THR A 34 -26.54 -4.58 0.82
CA THR A 34 -25.36 -3.81 0.42
C THR A 34 -24.97 -2.90 1.58
N PHE A 35 -23.84 -3.20 2.20
CA PHE A 35 -23.22 -2.42 3.26
C PHE A 35 -22.27 -1.38 2.66
N CYS A 36 -22.30 -0.15 3.17
CA CYS A 36 -21.26 0.85 2.97
C CYS A 36 -20.34 0.84 4.18
N LEU A 37 -19.07 0.53 3.97
CA LEU A 37 -18.03 0.69 4.98
C LEU A 37 -17.30 1.99 4.68
N HIS A 38 -17.37 2.92 5.61
CA HIS A 38 -16.73 4.24 5.49
C HIS A 38 -15.31 4.20 6.04
N GLU A 39 -14.43 5.03 5.48
CA GLU A 39 -13.00 5.06 5.79
C GLU A 39 -12.32 3.68 5.67
N GLU A 40 -12.71 2.91 4.65
CA GLU A 40 -12.17 1.58 4.38
C GLU A 40 -11.86 1.43 2.89
N ASP A 41 -10.96 0.49 2.56
CA ASP A 41 -10.45 0.30 1.20
C ASP A 41 -10.39 -1.19 0.80
N HIS A 42 -9.62 -1.48 -0.26
CA HIS A 42 -9.46 -2.84 -0.77
C HIS A 42 -8.85 -3.82 0.24
N THR A 43 -8.14 -3.33 1.26
CA THR A 43 -7.53 -4.15 2.31
C THR A 43 -8.62 -4.92 3.07
N LEU A 44 -9.59 -4.20 3.65
CA LEU A 44 -10.70 -4.84 4.35
C LEU A 44 -11.71 -5.45 3.38
N GLY A 45 -11.99 -4.77 2.26
CA GLY A 45 -12.98 -5.24 1.27
C GLY A 45 -12.65 -6.61 0.68
N ASN A 46 -11.40 -6.82 0.25
CA ASN A 46 -10.99 -8.11 -0.34
C ASN A 46 -10.98 -9.23 0.69
N VAL A 47 -10.53 -8.94 1.91
CA VAL A 47 -10.48 -9.91 3.00
C VAL A 47 -11.90 -10.35 3.39
N LEU A 48 -12.82 -9.40 3.58
CA LEU A 48 -14.22 -9.72 3.90
C LEU A 48 -14.88 -10.50 2.77
N ARG A 49 -14.65 -10.13 1.51
CA ARG A 49 -15.14 -10.89 0.37
C ARG A 49 -14.68 -12.35 0.44
N TRP A 50 -13.40 -12.59 0.71
CA TRP A 50 -12.86 -13.94 0.80
C TRP A 50 -13.46 -14.73 1.97
N MET A 51 -13.60 -14.10 3.14
CA MET A 51 -14.19 -14.74 4.32
C MET A 51 -15.66 -15.09 4.11
N CYS A 52 -16.45 -14.18 3.53
CA CYS A 52 -17.85 -14.43 3.24
C CYS A 52 -18.03 -15.56 2.20
N MET A 53 -17.15 -15.63 1.19
CA MET A 53 -17.21 -16.70 0.18
C MET A 53 -16.69 -18.06 0.66
N LYS A 54 -16.20 -18.14 1.90
CA LYS A 54 -15.89 -19.43 2.55
C LYS A 54 -17.08 -20.03 3.29
N ASP A 55 -18.12 -19.24 3.50
CA ASP A 55 -19.36 -19.70 4.11
C ASP A 55 -20.24 -20.36 3.03
N ASP A 56 -20.62 -21.62 3.24
CA ASP A 56 -21.41 -22.40 2.28
C ASP A 56 -22.86 -21.88 2.17
N ASP A 57 -23.33 -21.10 3.16
CA ASP A 57 -24.68 -20.52 3.18
C ASP A 57 -24.80 -19.24 2.32
N VAL A 58 -23.69 -18.77 1.76
CA VAL A 58 -23.62 -17.51 0.98
C VAL A 58 -23.57 -17.82 -0.51
N GLU A 59 -24.54 -17.31 -1.25
CA GLU A 59 -24.60 -17.51 -2.70
C GLU A 59 -23.65 -16.55 -3.44
N PHE A 60 -23.55 -15.30 -2.97
CA PHE A 60 -22.74 -14.29 -3.61
C PHE A 60 -22.21 -13.26 -2.62
N CYS A 61 -20.94 -12.92 -2.76
CA CYS A 61 -20.33 -11.78 -2.10
C CYS A 61 -19.37 -11.06 -3.04
N GLY A 62 -19.52 -9.73 -3.12
CA GLY A 62 -18.68 -8.87 -3.93
C GLY A 62 -18.53 -7.50 -3.29
N TYR A 63 -17.41 -6.83 -3.56
CA TYR A 63 -17.19 -5.47 -3.12
C TYR A 63 -16.75 -4.57 -4.28
N SER A 64 -17.03 -3.27 -4.15
CA SER A 64 -16.61 -2.25 -5.10
C SER A 64 -16.23 -0.97 -4.37
N ALA A 65 -15.14 -0.35 -4.78
CA ALA A 65 -14.82 1.03 -4.41
C ALA A 65 -15.43 1.96 -5.48
N PRO A 66 -16.46 2.76 -5.16
CA PRO A 66 -17.19 3.55 -6.16
C PRO A 66 -16.30 4.61 -6.81
N HIS A 67 -15.40 5.22 -6.04
CA HIS A 67 -14.44 6.20 -6.55
C HIS A 67 -13.14 6.16 -5.73
N PRO A 68 -11.94 6.17 -6.35
CA PRO A 68 -10.67 6.10 -5.62
C PRO A 68 -10.41 7.25 -4.64
N SER A 69 -10.99 8.43 -4.88
CA SER A 69 -10.82 9.60 -4.01
C SER A 69 -11.78 9.63 -2.81
N GLU A 70 -12.72 8.71 -2.73
CA GLU A 70 -13.63 8.58 -1.59
C GLU A 70 -13.24 7.31 -0.82
N PRO A 71 -12.79 7.41 0.44
CA PRO A 71 -12.37 6.25 1.22
C PRO A 71 -13.62 5.52 1.73
N LYS A 72 -14.35 4.84 0.84
CA LYS A 72 -15.48 3.99 1.18
C LYS A 72 -15.56 2.81 0.23
N ILE A 73 -16.10 1.71 0.72
CA ILE A 73 -16.37 0.53 -0.10
C ILE A 73 -17.81 0.09 0.08
N HIS A 74 -18.39 -0.45 -0.98
CA HIS A 74 -19.68 -1.11 -0.93
C HIS A 74 -19.47 -2.62 -0.95
N LEU A 75 -19.96 -3.32 0.07
CA LEU A 75 -19.94 -4.78 0.18
C LEU A 75 -21.37 -5.31 0.01
N ARG A 76 -21.59 -6.11 -1.03
CA ARG A 76 -22.88 -6.75 -1.29
C ARG A 76 -22.80 -8.23 -0.99
N ILE A 77 -23.71 -8.70 -0.15
CA ILE A 77 -23.85 -10.12 0.22
C ILE A 77 -25.26 -10.58 -0.15
N GLN A 78 -25.37 -11.78 -0.74
CA GLN A 78 -26.61 -12.49 -1.02
C GLN A 78 -26.68 -13.80 -0.24
N MET A 79 -27.86 -14.04 0.31
CA MET A 79 -28.21 -15.04 1.33
C MET A 79 -27.54 -14.76 2.68
N HIS A 80 -28.34 -14.72 3.74
CA HIS A 80 -27.88 -14.62 5.13
C HIS A 80 -26.89 -13.47 5.40
N ALA A 81 -27.10 -12.31 4.77
CA ALA A 81 -26.09 -11.25 4.69
C ALA A 81 -25.56 -10.74 6.05
N VAL A 82 -26.44 -10.52 7.02
CA VAL A 82 -26.06 -9.99 8.34
C VAL A 82 -25.29 -11.03 9.16
N THR A 83 -25.81 -12.26 9.21
CA THR A 83 -25.16 -13.35 9.95
C THR A 83 -23.82 -13.73 9.33
N CYS A 84 -23.76 -13.79 8.00
CA CYS A 84 -22.52 -14.02 7.26
C CYS A 84 -21.47 -12.96 7.62
N LEU A 85 -21.83 -11.67 7.57
CA LEU A 85 -20.88 -10.59 7.88
C LEU A 85 -20.34 -10.67 9.31
N MET A 86 -21.20 -10.95 10.29
CA MET A 86 -20.81 -11.12 11.69
C MET A 86 -19.86 -12.32 11.87
N THR A 87 -20.20 -13.45 11.27
CA THR A 87 -19.37 -14.66 11.30
C THR A 87 -18.02 -14.42 10.60
N ALA A 88 -18.02 -13.76 9.44
CA ALA A 88 -16.81 -13.43 8.70
C ALA A 88 -15.87 -12.53 9.50
N LEU A 89 -16.39 -11.52 10.20
CA LEU A 89 -15.61 -10.65 11.08
C LEU A 89 -15.04 -11.42 12.28
N SER A 90 -15.83 -12.29 12.89
CA SER A 90 -15.36 -13.15 13.99
C SER A 90 -14.23 -14.07 13.53
N ASN A 91 -14.41 -14.74 12.39
CA ASN A 91 -13.42 -15.64 11.81
C ASN A 91 -12.12 -14.91 11.45
N LEU A 92 -12.24 -13.68 10.92
CA LEU A 92 -11.08 -12.84 10.62
C LEU A 92 -10.28 -12.49 11.89
N LYS A 93 -10.98 -12.13 12.97
CA LYS A 93 -10.35 -11.84 14.26
C LYS A 93 -9.58 -13.05 14.80
N ASP A 94 -10.13 -14.24 14.66
CA ASP A 94 -9.49 -15.47 15.13
C ASP A 94 -8.33 -15.92 14.23
N LEU A 95 -8.44 -15.70 12.91
CA LEU A 95 -7.31 -15.87 11.99
C LEU A 95 -6.14 -14.96 12.39
N TYR A 96 -6.42 -13.67 12.62
CA TYR A 96 -5.39 -12.72 13.04
C TYR A 96 -4.68 -13.16 14.33
N LYS A 97 -5.44 -13.53 15.36
CA LYS A 97 -4.86 -14.04 16.63
C LYS A 97 -3.99 -15.27 16.41
N THR A 98 -4.41 -16.17 15.52
CA THR A 98 -3.65 -17.40 15.23
C THR A 98 -2.32 -17.07 14.55
N ILE A 99 -2.33 -16.15 13.59
CA ILE A 99 -1.11 -15.68 12.91
C ILE A 99 -0.19 -15.00 13.91
N ASP A 100 -0.72 -14.07 14.71
CA ASP A 100 0.05 -13.32 15.71
C ASP A 100 0.72 -14.25 16.74
N THR A 101 -0.03 -15.24 17.24
CA THR A 101 0.50 -16.22 18.20
C THR A 101 1.62 -17.06 17.60
N LYS A 102 1.46 -17.53 16.35
CA LYS A 102 2.50 -18.32 15.66
C LYS A 102 3.72 -17.47 15.35
N TYR A 103 3.52 -16.27 14.83
CA TYR A 103 4.58 -15.32 14.55
C TYR A 103 5.39 -14.99 15.80
N ALA A 104 4.73 -14.69 16.93
CA ALA A 104 5.41 -14.42 18.19
C ALA A 104 6.20 -15.64 18.71
N ALA A 105 5.67 -16.85 18.52
CA ALA A 105 6.38 -18.08 18.88
C ALA A 105 7.63 -18.30 18.01
N ASP A 106 7.51 -18.14 16.69
CA ASP A 106 8.59 -18.32 15.73
C ASP A 106 9.68 -17.24 15.91
N LEU A 107 9.27 -15.98 16.15
CA LEU A 107 10.17 -14.87 16.45
C LEU A 107 10.99 -15.15 17.72
N LYS A 108 10.37 -15.75 18.74
CA LYS A 108 11.06 -16.16 19.97
C LYS A 108 11.97 -17.37 19.76
N HIS A 109 11.59 -18.28 18.86
CA HIS A 109 12.38 -19.45 18.52
C HIS A 109 13.70 -19.05 17.84
N GLY A 110 13.70 -17.96 17.05
CA GLY A 110 14.92 -17.40 16.48
C GLY A 110 15.49 -18.19 15.30
N ASP A 111 14.71 -19.12 14.74
CA ASP A 111 15.09 -19.94 13.59
C ASP A 111 14.68 -19.27 12.29
N PHE A 112 15.32 -18.13 12.01
CA PHE A 112 15.17 -17.39 10.76
C PHE A 112 16.53 -16.88 10.31
N THR A 113 16.73 -16.81 9.00
CA THR A 113 17.95 -16.25 8.42
C THR A 113 17.93 -14.74 8.57
N THR A 114 18.96 -14.18 9.19
CA THR A 114 19.24 -12.75 9.16
C THR A 114 20.22 -12.49 8.03
N GLU A 115 19.87 -11.63 7.09
CA GLU A 115 20.84 -11.06 6.16
C GLU A 115 21.44 -9.80 6.80
N ASP A 116 22.74 -9.60 6.61
CA ASP A 116 23.37 -8.34 7.00
C ASP A 116 22.83 -7.24 6.08
N ASP A 117 22.24 -6.19 6.64
CA ASP A 117 21.86 -5.02 5.87
C ASP A 117 23.10 -4.46 5.14
N TYR A 118 22.96 -4.15 3.86
CA TYR A 118 24.00 -3.42 3.14
C TYR A 118 24.21 -2.08 3.83
N ASP A 119 25.37 -1.90 4.45
CA ASP A 119 25.76 -0.60 4.99
C ASP A 119 26.01 0.38 3.85
N VAL A 120 24.94 1.08 3.46
CA VAL A 120 24.99 2.11 2.42
C VAL A 120 25.95 3.22 2.84
N SER A 121 26.08 3.49 4.16
CA SER A 121 26.89 4.57 4.70
C SER A 121 28.39 4.32 4.56
N ALA A 122 28.84 3.06 4.59
CA ALA A 122 30.24 2.69 4.39
C ALA A 122 30.78 3.10 3.00
N ASN A 123 29.91 3.19 1.99
CA ASN A 123 30.31 3.47 0.61
C ASN A 123 29.93 4.90 0.16
N VAL A 124 29.26 5.71 1.01
CA VAL A 124 28.85 7.08 0.65
C VAL A 124 30.04 7.96 0.28
N ASP A 125 31.11 7.91 1.07
CA ASP A 125 32.29 8.75 0.84
C ASP A 125 33.00 8.41 -0.49
N GLU A 126 33.06 7.13 -0.82
CA GLU A 126 33.64 6.65 -2.08
C GLU A 126 32.78 7.06 -3.29
N ILE A 127 31.46 6.92 -3.18
CA ILE A 127 30.51 7.33 -4.22
C ILE A 127 30.54 8.85 -4.45
N VAL A 128 30.60 9.64 -3.37
CA VAL A 128 30.67 11.11 -3.45
C VAL A 128 32.00 11.58 -4.02
N SER A 129 33.11 10.92 -3.64
CA SER A 129 34.44 11.13 -4.18
C SER A 129 34.49 10.89 -5.70
N ASP A 130 34.00 9.73 -6.15
CA ASP A 130 33.99 9.35 -7.55
C ASP A 130 33.05 10.23 -8.39
N ALA A 131 31.92 10.65 -7.83
CA ALA A 131 31.04 11.63 -8.47
C ALA A 131 31.72 13.00 -8.65
N ARG A 132 32.49 13.47 -7.65
CA ARG A 132 33.26 14.73 -7.73
C ARG A 132 34.39 14.64 -8.76
N GLY A 133 35.13 13.53 -8.79
CA GLY A 133 36.19 13.31 -9.78
C GLY A 133 35.67 13.37 -11.21
N ARG A 134 34.58 12.64 -11.48
CA ARG A 134 33.92 12.62 -12.81
C ARG A 134 33.37 13.99 -13.23
N PHE A 135 33.00 14.85 -12.27
CA PHE A 135 32.54 16.21 -12.56
C PHE A 135 33.70 17.12 -12.97
N GLU A 136 34.82 17.09 -12.24
CA GLU A 136 36.00 17.89 -12.56
C GLU A 136 36.63 17.48 -13.89
N ASP A 137 36.68 16.19 -14.20
CA ASP A 137 37.19 15.69 -15.49
C ASP A 137 36.33 16.18 -16.67
N ARG A 138 34.99 16.15 -16.52
CA ARG A 138 34.09 16.72 -17.55
C ARG A 138 34.28 18.21 -17.72
N LYS A 139 34.49 18.95 -16.62
CA LYS A 139 34.72 20.39 -16.65
C LYS A 139 36.03 20.74 -17.35
N ARG A 140 37.11 19.98 -17.08
CA ARG A 140 38.41 20.12 -17.75
C ARG A 140 38.30 19.79 -19.25
N ALA A 141 37.64 18.70 -19.59
CA ALA A 141 37.42 18.32 -21.00
C ALA A 141 36.61 19.38 -21.76
N GLN A 142 35.56 19.95 -21.16
CA GLN A 142 34.79 21.04 -21.76
C GLN A 142 35.62 22.32 -21.92
N GLN A 143 36.41 22.69 -20.92
CA GLN A 143 37.25 23.89 -20.98
C GLN A 143 38.35 23.77 -22.04
N GLN A 144 38.94 22.58 -22.16
CA GLN A 144 39.96 22.29 -23.18
C GLN A 144 39.36 22.29 -24.59
N ALA A 145 38.18 21.68 -24.79
CA ALA A 145 37.46 21.76 -26.06
C ALA A 145 37.06 23.21 -26.42
N GLN A 146 36.73 24.05 -25.42
CA GLN A 146 36.44 25.46 -25.64
C GLN A 146 37.68 26.26 -26.06
N LEU A 147 38.83 26.02 -25.42
CA LEU A 147 40.11 26.64 -25.77
C LEU A 147 40.61 26.22 -27.16
N GLU A 148 40.46 24.94 -27.51
CA GLU A 148 40.81 24.42 -28.84
C GLU A 148 39.93 25.03 -29.94
N SER A 149 38.62 25.23 -29.66
CA SER A 149 37.72 25.91 -30.59
C SER A 149 38.02 27.41 -30.75
N GLN A 150 38.63 28.05 -29.75
CA GLN A 150 39.04 29.46 -29.81
C GLN A 150 40.44 29.65 -30.43
N GLY A 151 41.34 28.67 -30.29
CA GLY A 151 42.69 28.69 -30.86
C GLY A 151 42.76 28.46 -32.37
N ALA A 152 41.76 27.79 -32.95
CA ALA A 152 41.69 27.54 -34.40
C ALA A 152 41.34 28.77 -35.25
N GLY A 153 41.10 29.95 -34.65
CA GLY A 153 40.72 31.19 -35.34
C GLY A 153 41.85 32.20 -35.59
N ALA A 154 43.09 31.96 -35.15
CA ALA A 154 44.14 33.00 -35.11
C ALA A 154 45.38 32.73 -36.02
N GLY A 155 45.30 31.77 -36.95
CA GLY A 155 46.46 31.33 -37.75
C GLY A 155 46.28 31.34 -39.28
N GLY A 156 45.42 32.20 -39.82
CA GLY A 156 45.36 32.45 -41.27
C GLY A 156 46.23 33.65 -41.63
N GLU A 157 47.54 33.44 -41.77
CA GLU A 157 48.48 34.45 -42.28
C GLU A 157 48.18 34.79 -43.74
N ASP A 158 48.24 36.09 -44.01
CA ASP A 158 48.44 36.69 -45.33
C ASP A 158 49.70 36.16 -46.04
N VAL A 159 49.71 36.38 -47.36
CA VAL A 159 50.86 36.50 -48.28
C VAL A 159 51.20 35.27 -49.13
N GLU A 160 50.70 35.27 -50.37
CA GLU A 160 51.51 34.89 -51.53
C GLU A 160 51.28 35.89 -52.68
N MET A 161 52.34 36.64 -52.99
CA MET A 161 52.43 37.54 -54.15
C MET A 161 52.77 36.72 -55.41
N ALA A 162 51.97 36.88 -56.48
CA ALA A 162 52.39 36.76 -57.88
C ALA A 162 51.36 37.42 -58.80
#